data_AF-A0A1Z5JNA1-F1
#
_entry.id   AF-A0A1Z5JNA1-F1
#
_cell.length_a   1.000
_cell.length_b   1.000
_cell.length_c   1.000
_cell.angle_alpha   90.00
_cell.angle_beta   90.00
_cell.angle_gamma   90.00
#
_symmetry.space_group_name_H-M   'P 1'
#
loop_
_entity.id
_entity.type
_entity.pdbx_description
1 polymer ?
#
loop_
_entity_poly.entity_id
_entity_poly.type
_entity_poly.pdbx_seq_one_letter_code
_entity_poly.pdbx_strand_id
1 'polypeptide(L)'
;MMRFLLLLLLVLPGHGFRSSWKLPSSPHITPHVTPLAQSSLSNVPNSTSVPTSSSLLQPVLLQRSSTAALSCILTWVTIQYTGWSIVRASSSVGMISALVLSPSFAAASLCGSFAGMSAHIITAQQAAYLGLAGGLVLYVWDAHQFQMGKGGRLGTIAFAGNMMYYSLRHGGPSPVLKALFHTLTPVTAWTAAAASLVSIASKRQLLHQVAKAILGSSLFHRLLIRGVSLSQWALSSACIFVASILVRTATPWKGVVWATSLVGFLGSFTPWAAAIYLGAFIGMTGRANFKLRNFLGATLLSSMLLELGLLPGFGGRLGFLAFLGVSFGL
;
A
#
# COMPACT_ATOMS: atom_id res chain seq x y z
N MET A 1 -6.73 22.47 -11.66
CA MET A 1 -6.33 21.54 -10.58
C MET A 1 -6.52 22.09 -9.16
N MET A 2 -6.06 23.28 -8.78
CA MET A 2 -6.29 23.83 -7.43
C MET A 2 -7.78 23.87 -7.02
N ARG A 3 -8.69 24.17 -7.96
CA ARG A 3 -10.14 24.15 -7.72
C ARG A 3 -10.70 22.75 -7.40
N PHE A 4 -10.11 21.67 -7.93
CA PHE A 4 -10.54 20.29 -7.65
C PHE A 4 -10.10 19.85 -6.25
N LEU A 5 -8.90 20.26 -5.82
CA LEU A 5 -8.39 20.02 -4.47
C LEU A 5 -9.18 20.82 -3.41
N LEU A 6 -9.59 22.05 -3.75
CA LEU A 6 -10.49 22.87 -2.92
C LEU A 6 -11.90 22.29 -2.84
N LEU A 7 -12.44 21.77 -3.96
CA LEU A 7 -13.74 21.10 -3.96
C LEU A 7 -13.73 19.82 -3.09
N LEU A 8 -12.67 19.02 -3.17
CA LEU A 8 -12.52 17.79 -2.37
C LEU A 8 -12.36 18.07 -0.86
N LEU A 9 -11.71 19.19 -0.51
CA LEU A 9 -11.60 19.67 0.88
C LEU A 9 -12.92 20.24 1.42
N LEU A 10 -13.82 20.70 0.54
CA LEU A 10 -15.13 21.26 0.91
C LEU A 10 -16.24 20.20 0.95
N VAL A 11 -16.08 19.07 0.25
CA VAL A 11 -17.15 18.07 0.06
C VAL A 11 -17.16 16.96 1.12
N LEU A 12 -16.14 16.78 1.97
CA LEU A 12 -16.17 15.76 3.02
C LEU A 12 -16.93 16.26 4.26
N PRO A 13 -18.20 15.86 4.49
CA PRO A 13 -18.90 16.19 5.72
C PRO A 13 -18.30 15.31 6.83
N GLY A 14 -18.12 15.90 8.00
CA GLY A 14 -17.53 15.26 9.16
C GLY A 14 -18.38 14.12 9.72
N HIS A 15 -18.39 12.95 9.08
CA HIS A 15 -18.69 11.71 9.78
C HIS A 15 -17.45 11.31 10.56
N GLY A 16 -17.50 11.53 11.88
CA GLY A 16 -16.48 11.14 12.84
C GLY A 16 -16.31 9.63 12.89
N PHE A 17 -15.63 9.05 11.90
CA PHE A 17 -15.18 7.67 11.95
C PHE A 17 -13.82 7.65 12.66
N ARG A 18 -13.85 7.33 13.95
CA ARG A 18 -12.67 7.25 14.82
C ARG A 18 -11.85 6.04 14.42
N SER A 19 -10.94 6.21 13.46
CA SER A 19 -10.00 5.17 13.08
C SER A 19 -9.07 4.92 14.26
N SER A 20 -9.22 3.77 14.94
CA SER A 20 -8.37 3.33 16.05
C SER A 20 -6.99 2.89 15.56
N TRP A 21 -6.27 3.79 14.90
CA TRP A 21 -4.87 3.62 14.53
C TRP A 21 -4.05 4.62 15.35
N LYS A 22 -3.75 4.25 16.60
CA LYS A 22 -2.62 4.86 17.30
C LYS A 22 -1.37 4.18 16.74
N LEU A 23 -0.44 4.96 16.19
CA LEU A 23 0.92 4.48 16.00
C LEU A 23 1.44 3.94 17.34
N PRO A 24 2.26 2.87 17.35
CA PRO A 24 2.85 2.37 18.58
C PRO A 24 3.63 3.51 19.25
N SER A 25 3.13 3.99 20.38
CA SER A 25 3.88 4.87 21.27
C SER A 25 5.08 4.10 21.80
N SER A 26 6.24 4.76 21.85
CA SER A 26 7.50 4.23 22.38
C SER A 26 7.28 3.40 23.65
N PRO A 27 7.91 2.22 23.81
CA PRO A 27 7.72 1.39 24.98
C PRO A 27 8.26 2.12 26.22
N HIS A 28 7.36 2.67 27.02
CA HIS A 28 7.67 3.09 28.38
C HIS A 28 7.74 1.80 29.21
N ILE A 29 8.95 1.37 29.52
CA ILE A 29 9.21 0.23 30.41
C ILE A 29 8.81 0.68 31.82
N THR A 30 7.67 0.23 32.31
CA THR A 30 7.33 0.29 33.74
C THR A 30 7.41 -1.12 34.31
N PRO A 31 8.18 -1.35 35.39
CA PRO A 31 8.27 -2.66 36.03
C PRO A 31 6.95 -3.00 36.73
N HIS A 32 6.24 -4.02 36.22
CA HIS A 32 5.03 -4.54 36.84
C HIS A 32 5.40 -5.68 37.79
N VAL A 33 5.38 -5.41 39.09
CA VAL A 33 5.40 -6.43 40.13
C VAL A 33 3.98 -6.95 40.27
N THR A 34 3.77 -8.25 40.06
CA THR A 34 2.47 -8.90 40.26
C THR A 34 2.60 -9.93 41.38
N PRO A 35 1.77 -9.89 42.43
CA PRO A 35 1.81 -10.88 43.49
C PRO A 35 1.09 -12.17 43.07
N LEU A 36 1.63 -13.29 43.52
CA LEU A 36 1.05 -14.63 43.47
C LEU A 36 -0.26 -14.68 44.29
N ALA A 37 -1.34 -15.15 43.69
CA ALA A 37 -2.52 -15.64 44.40
C ALA A 37 -2.98 -16.97 43.80
N GLN A 38 -3.11 -17.96 44.68
CA GLN A 38 -3.38 -19.37 44.42
C GLN A 38 -4.87 -19.67 44.15
N SER A 39 -5.07 -20.69 43.32
CA SER A 39 -6.08 -21.76 43.36
C SER A 39 -7.54 -21.46 43.70
N SER A 40 -8.43 -21.82 42.76
CA SER A 40 -9.71 -22.48 43.06
C SER A 40 -10.11 -23.35 41.86
N LEU A 41 -9.88 -24.66 41.95
CA LEU A 41 -10.49 -25.65 41.07
C LEU A 41 -12.00 -25.67 41.35
N SER A 42 -12.82 -25.39 40.34
CA SER A 42 -14.23 -25.77 40.35
C SER A 42 -14.61 -26.37 38.99
N ASN A 43 -15.28 -27.51 39.07
CA ASN A 43 -15.64 -28.41 37.98
C ASN A 43 -16.42 -27.71 36.86
N VAL A 44 -15.92 -27.80 35.62
CA VAL A 44 -16.66 -27.41 34.41
C VAL A 44 -17.13 -28.70 33.71
N PRO A 45 -18.45 -28.86 33.46
CA PRO A 45 -18.97 -30.05 32.80
C PRO A 45 -18.52 -30.11 31.33
N ASN A 46 -17.98 -31.27 30.97
CA ASN A 46 -17.62 -31.68 29.61
C ASN A 46 -18.89 -31.75 28.74
N SER A 47 -19.12 -30.76 27.88
CA SER A 47 -19.96 -30.87 26.67
C SER A 47 -19.88 -29.59 25.84
N THR A 48 -18.68 -29.25 25.37
CA THR A 48 -18.51 -28.27 24.29
C THR A 48 -18.66 -28.98 22.96
N SER A 49 -19.91 -29.10 22.49
CA SER A 49 -20.18 -29.24 21.06
C SER A 49 -19.60 -28.00 20.37
N VAL A 50 -18.44 -28.14 19.73
CA VAL A 50 -17.85 -27.09 18.88
C VAL A 50 -18.88 -26.73 17.82
N PRO A 51 -19.47 -25.53 17.84
CA PRO A 51 -20.40 -25.14 16.81
C PRO A 51 -19.64 -25.13 15.49
N THR A 52 -20.13 -25.93 14.54
CA THR A 52 -19.60 -26.09 13.20
C THR A 52 -19.82 -24.78 12.43
N SER A 53 -18.95 -23.79 12.67
CA SER A 53 -19.00 -22.42 12.14
C SER A 53 -18.62 -22.31 10.65
N SER A 54 -18.55 -23.44 9.93
CA SER A 54 -18.16 -23.53 8.53
C SER A 54 -19.20 -22.95 7.56
N SER A 55 -20.49 -22.93 7.91
CA SER A 55 -21.56 -22.50 6.99
C SER A 55 -21.62 -20.98 6.76
N LEU A 56 -21.23 -20.16 7.75
CA LEU A 56 -21.23 -18.69 7.63
C LEU A 56 -19.93 -18.12 7.03
N LEU A 57 -18.83 -18.88 7.04
CA LEU A 57 -17.55 -18.45 6.47
C LEU A 57 -17.58 -18.41 4.93
N GLN A 58 -18.34 -19.32 4.32
CA GLN A 58 -18.42 -19.51 2.87
C GLN A 58 -18.97 -18.30 2.09
N PRO A 59 -20.08 -17.64 2.50
CA PRO A 59 -20.62 -16.50 1.76
C PRO A 59 -19.68 -15.29 1.76
N VAL A 60 -19.01 -15.00 2.89
CA VAL A 60 -18.09 -13.86 2.99
C VAL A 60 -16.85 -14.07 2.12
N LEU A 61 -16.32 -15.29 2.08
CA LEU A 61 -15.21 -15.66 1.21
C LEU A 61 -15.57 -15.42 -0.26
N LEU A 62 -16.71 -15.94 -0.69
CA LEU A 62 -17.17 -15.84 -2.07
C LEU A 62 -17.41 -14.39 -2.49
N GLN A 63 -17.99 -13.57 -1.60
CA GLN A 63 -18.20 -12.14 -1.84
C GLN A 63 -16.88 -11.36 -1.98
N ARG A 64 -15.87 -11.66 -1.17
CA ARG A 64 -14.56 -10.98 -1.28
C ARG A 64 -13.82 -11.37 -2.56
N SER A 65 -13.81 -12.66 -2.89
CA SER A 65 -13.16 -13.14 -4.10
C SER A 65 -13.86 -12.65 -5.37
N SER A 66 -15.20 -12.63 -5.40
CA SER A 66 -15.95 -12.05 -6.51
C SER A 66 -15.72 -10.54 -6.65
N THR A 67 -15.63 -9.80 -5.54
CA THR A 67 -15.28 -8.37 -5.56
C THR A 67 -13.89 -8.13 -6.18
N ALA A 68 -12.90 -8.96 -5.82
CA ALA A 68 -11.56 -8.89 -6.41
C ALA A 68 -11.54 -9.30 -7.90
N ALA A 69 -12.33 -10.30 -8.29
CA ALA A 69 -12.49 -10.69 -9.69
C ALA A 69 -13.10 -9.56 -10.53
N LEU A 70 -14.17 -8.94 -10.05
CA LEU A 70 -14.84 -7.82 -10.71
C LEU A 70 -13.90 -6.62 -10.86
N SER A 71 -13.18 -6.24 -9.81
CA SER A 71 -12.23 -5.12 -9.91
C SER A 71 -11.04 -5.41 -10.83
N CYS A 72 -10.59 -6.66 -10.89
CA CYS A 72 -9.57 -7.11 -11.84
C CYS A 72 -10.05 -6.93 -13.29
N ILE A 73 -11.26 -7.41 -13.60
CA ILE A 73 -11.89 -7.25 -14.91
C ILE A 73 -12.09 -5.77 -15.23
N LEU A 74 -12.59 -4.97 -14.29
CA LEU A 74 -12.80 -3.52 -14.49
C LEU A 74 -11.49 -2.80 -14.82
N THR A 75 -10.41 -3.09 -14.07
CA THR A 75 -9.09 -2.53 -14.40
C THR A 75 -8.65 -2.99 -15.79
N TRP A 76 -8.80 -4.28 -16.10
CA TRP A 76 -8.45 -4.85 -17.41
C TRP A 76 -9.19 -4.15 -18.56
N VAL A 77 -10.52 -4.06 -18.48
CA VAL A 77 -11.38 -3.38 -19.46
C VAL A 77 -10.97 -1.92 -19.61
N THR A 78 -10.76 -1.22 -18.49
CA THR A 78 -10.36 0.19 -18.52
C THR A 78 -9.05 0.37 -19.27
N ILE A 79 -8.05 -0.48 -19.02
CA ILE A 79 -6.75 -0.41 -19.72
C ILE A 79 -6.93 -0.65 -21.24
N GLN A 80 -7.71 -1.66 -21.63
CA GLN A 80 -7.88 -2.03 -23.04
C GLN A 80 -8.66 -0.99 -23.85
N TYR A 81 -9.71 -0.39 -23.29
CA TYR A 81 -10.63 0.46 -24.05
C TYR A 81 -10.38 1.97 -23.93
N THR A 82 -9.72 2.44 -22.86
CA THR A 82 -9.55 3.90 -22.64
C THR A 82 -8.15 4.42 -22.99
N GLY A 83 -7.18 3.52 -23.23
CA GLY A 83 -5.77 3.89 -23.40
C GLY A 83 -5.13 4.49 -22.14
N TRP A 84 -5.77 4.35 -20.96
CA TRP A 84 -5.21 4.84 -19.71
C TRP A 84 -3.97 4.04 -19.30
N SER A 85 -3.06 4.69 -18.57
CA SER A 85 -1.94 3.98 -17.98
C SER A 85 -2.43 2.93 -16.98
N ILE A 86 -1.73 1.80 -16.89
CA ILE A 86 -2.05 0.69 -15.98
C ILE A 86 -2.28 1.17 -14.53
N VAL A 87 -1.46 2.14 -14.10
CA VAL A 87 -1.54 2.69 -12.75
C VAL A 87 -2.76 3.60 -12.60
N ARG A 88 -3.04 4.47 -13.57
CA ARG A 88 -4.21 5.36 -13.53
C ARG A 88 -5.51 4.55 -13.50
N ALA A 89 -5.62 3.50 -14.31
CA ALA A 89 -6.78 2.62 -14.31
C ALA A 89 -6.99 1.94 -12.95
N SER A 90 -5.96 1.27 -12.42
CA SER A 90 -6.04 0.60 -11.11
C SER A 90 -6.33 1.58 -9.97
N SER A 91 -5.68 2.74 -9.93
CA SER A 91 -5.93 3.74 -8.88
C SER A 91 -7.34 4.30 -8.93
N SER A 92 -7.93 4.44 -10.12
CA SER A 92 -9.32 4.89 -10.28
C SER A 92 -10.30 3.84 -9.75
N VAL A 93 -10.12 2.57 -10.12
CA VAL A 93 -10.93 1.45 -9.61
C VAL A 93 -10.81 1.33 -8.08
N GLY A 94 -9.59 1.45 -7.55
CA GLY A 94 -9.32 1.44 -6.10
C GLY A 94 -9.93 2.61 -5.35
N MET A 95 -9.95 3.80 -5.95
CA MET A 95 -10.57 4.99 -5.36
C MET A 95 -12.09 4.85 -5.33
N ILE A 96 -12.71 4.43 -6.45
CA ILE A 96 -14.16 4.22 -6.53
C ILE A 96 -14.59 3.15 -5.52
N SER A 97 -13.86 2.03 -5.44
CA SER A 97 -14.20 0.97 -4.51
C SER A 97 -14.06 1.38 -3.05
N ALA A 98 -13.08 2.23 -2.71
CA ALA A 98 -12.95 2.75 -1.36
C ALA A 98 -14.06 3.73 -0.95
N LEU A 99 -14.71 4.40 -1.92
CA LEU A 99 -15.84 5.29 -1.67
C LEU A 99 -17.17 4.53 -1.57
N VAL A 100 -17.32 3.46 -2.35
CA VAL A 100 -18.60 2.73 -2.50
C VAL A 100 -18.69 1.52 -1.57
N LEU A 101 -17.58 0.82 -1.31
CA LEU A 101 -17.57 -0.46 -0.59
C LEU A 101 -17.09 -0.31 0.85
N SER A 102 -17.48 -1.29 1.70
CA SER A 102 -16.94 -1.38 3.06
C SER A 102 -15.42 -1.63 3.04
N PRO A 103 -14.67 -1.27 4.10
CA PRO A 103 -13.20 -1.37 4.10
C PRO A 103 -12.64 -2.76 3.75
N SER A 104 -13.34 -3.83 4.13
CA SER A 104 -12.94 -5.21 3.79
C SER A 104 -13.09 -5.52 2.31
N PHE A 105 -14.19 -5.09 1.69
CA PHE A 105 -14.44 -5.29 0.27
C PHE A 105 -13.62 -4.33 -0.59
N ALA A 106 -13.37 -3.10 -0.11
CA ALA A 106 -12.46 -2.16 -0.76
C ALA A 106 -11.03 -2.71 -0.82
N ALA A 107 -10.55 -3.39 0.23
CA ALA A 107 -9.24 -4.04 0.21
C ALA A 107 -9.18 -5.20 -0.81
N ALA A 108 -10.22 -6.02 -0.89
CA ALA A 108 -10.34 -7.08 -1.91
C ALA A 108 -10.40 -6.50 -3.32
N SER A 109 -11.21 -5.45 -3.52
CA SER A 109 -11.31 -4.72 -4.78
C SER A 109 -9.96 -4.14 -5.19
N LEU A 110 -9.24 -3.47 -4.28
CA LEU A 110 -7.93 -2.90 -4.56
C LEU A 110 -6.90 -3.97 -4.95
N CYS A 111 -6.90 -5.12 -4.25
CA CYS A 111 -6.08 -6.27 -4.59
C CYS A 111 -6.37 -6.78 -6.01
N GLY A 112 -7.65 -7.00 -6.35
CA GLY A 112 -8.06 -7.39 -7.70
C GLY A 112 -7.66 -6.36 -8.75
N SER A 113 -7.76 -5.06 -8.43
CA SER A 113 -7.36 -3.99 -9.35
C SER A 113 -5.87 -4.07 -9.72
N PHE A 114 -5.02 -4.53 -8.79
CA PHE A 114 -3.58 -4.71 -9.05
C PHE A 114 -3.28 -5.91 -9.92
N ALA A 115 -4.00 -7.03 -9.72
CA ALA A 115 -3.95 -8.17 -10.63
C ALA A 115 -4.34 -7.76 -12.06
N GLY A 116 -5.34 -6.87 -12.19
CA GLY A 116 -5.80 -6.35 -13.47
C GLY A 116 -4.76 -5.49 -14.22
N MET A 117 -3.70 -4.99 -13.56
CA MET A 117 -2.62 -4.26 -14.24
C MET A 117 -1.83 -5.14 -15.23
N SER A 118 -1.96 -6.45 -15.13
CA SER A 118 -1.39 -7.43 -16.07
C SER A 118 -2.20 -7.54 -17.38
N ALA A 119 -3.09 -6.58 -17.67
CA ALA A 119 -3.99 -6.62 -18.83
C ALA A 119 -3.32 -6.81 -20.20
N HIS A 120 -2.10 -6.31 -20.35
CA HIS A 120 -1.32 -6.42 -21.58
C HIS A 120 -0.87 -7.85 -21.93
N ILE A 121 -0.98 -8.79 -20.98
CA ILE A 121 -0.52 -10.18 -21.14
C ILE A 121 -1.58 -11.23 -20.84
N ILE A 122 -2.76 -10.84 -20.36
CA ILE A 122 -3.82 -11.77 -19.93
C ILE A 122 -5.14 -11.51 -20.65
N THR A 123 -5.91 -12.57 -20.85
CA THR A 123 -7.31 -12.49 -21.34
C THR A 123 -8.27 -12.10 -20.22
N ALA A 124 -9.50 -11.70 -20.57
CA ALA A 124 -10.53 -11.35 -19.58
C ALA A 124 -10.86 -12.53 -18.62
N GLN A 125 -10.89 -13.77 -19.13
CA GLN A 125 -11.10 -14.96 -18.30
C GLN A 125 -9.93 -15.18 -17.31
N GLN A 126 -8.69 -15.01 -17.78
CA GLN A 126 -7.51 -15.09 -16.93
C GLN A 126 -7.49 -13.99 -15.86
N ALA A 127 -7.93 -12.78 -16.20
CA ALA A 127 -8.10 -11.69 -15.25
C ALA A 127 -9.11 -12.06 -14.14
N ALA A 128 -10.25 -12.65 -14.50
CA ALA A 128 -11.25 -13.13 -13.54
C ALA A 128 -10.65 -14.16 -12.57
N TYR A 129 -9.95 -15.19 -13.10
CA TYR A 129 -9.31 -16.21 -12.26
C TYR A 129 -8.22 -15.65 -11.36
N LEU A 130 -7.42 -14.69 -11.87
CA LEU A 130 -6.37 -14.05 -11.09
C LEU A 130 -6.95 -13.19 -9.95
N GLY A 131 -8.07 -12.51 -10.19
CA GLY A 131 -8.78 -11.76 -9.16
C GLY A 131 -9.42 -12.67 -8.12
N LEU A 132 -10.03 -13.79 -8.52
CA LEU A 132 -10.55 -14.81 -7.60
C LEU A 132 -9.43 -15.37 -6.70
N ALA A 133 -8.29 -15.73 -7.28
CA ALA A 133 -7.12 -16.21 -6.55
C ALA A 133 -6.58 -15.16 -5.58
N GLY A 134 -6.48 -13.89 -6.02
CA GLY A 134 -6.04 -12.78 -5.17
C GLY A 134 -6.96 -12.55 -3.96
N GLY A 135 -8.27 -12.63 -4.16
CA GLY A 135 -9.26 -12.54 -3.08
C GLY A 135 -9.18 -13.70 -2.08
N LEU A 136 -8.94 -14.93 -2.58
CA LEU A 136 -8.73 -16.10 -1.73
C LEU A 136 -7.45 -15.96 -0.88
N VAL A 137 -6.35 -15.53 -1.49
CA VAL A 137 -5.09 -15.28 -0.77
C VAL A 137 -5.28 -14.20 0.29
N LEU A 138 -5.94 -13.09 -0.06
CA LEU A 138 -6.26 -12.01 0.89
C LEU A 138 -7.05 -12.53 2.09
N TYR A 139 -8.01 -13.42 1.86
CA TYR A 139 -8.84 -14.03 2.89
C TYR A 139 -8.02 -14.95 3.82
N VAL A 140 -7.21 -15.85 3.28
CA VAL A 140 -6.35 -16.73 4.08
C VAL A 140 -5.42 -15.88 4.95
N TRP A 141 -4.89 -14.80 4.38
CA TRP A 141 -4.03 -13.85 5.08
C TRP A 141 -4.75 -13.10 6.21
N ASP A 142 -6.03 -12.73 6.01
CA ASP A 142 -6.91 -12.17 7.04
C ASP A 142 -7.14 -13.16 8.18
N ALA A 143 -7.42 -14.42 7.84
CA ALA A 143 -7.69 -15.47 8.81
C ALA A 143 -6.50 -15.68 9.75
N HIS A 144 -5.27 -15.60 9.22
CA HIS A 144 -4.04 -15.70 10.01
C HIS A 144 -3.59 -14.38 10.66
N GLN A 145 -4.36 -13.29 10.54
CA GLN A 145 -4.03 -11.96 11.06
C GLN A 145 -2.63 -11.45 10.61
N PHE A 146 -2.13 -11.96 9.48
CA PHE A 146 -0.76 -11.70 9.08
C PHE A 146 -0.67 -10.24 8.59
N GLN A 147 0.22 -9.45 9.19
CA GLN A 147 0.44 -8.03 8.82
C GLN A 147 -0.84 -7.14 8.84
N MET A 148 -1.77 -7.39 9.77
CA MET A 148 -2.94 -6.53 9.94
C MET A 148 -2.52 -5.07 10.20
N GLY A 149 -3.09 -4.14 9.41
CA GLY A 149 -2.81 -2.72 9.51
C GLY A 149 -1.52 -2.22 8.85
N LYS A 150 -0.73 -3.10 8.23
CA LYS A 150 0.49 -2.71 7.50
C LYS A 150 0.23 -2.63 6.01
N GLY A 151 0.68 -1.54 5.38
CA GLY A 151 0.41 -1.32 3.96
C GLY A 151 1.02 -2.29 2.99
N GLY A 152 2.07 -2.97 3.42
CA GLY A 152 2.68 -3.99 2.60
C GLY A 152 1.81 -5.24 2.41
N ARG A 153 0.71 -5.41 3.16
CA ARG A 153 -0.22 -6.53 2.93
C ARG A 153 -0.77 -6.54 1.51
N LEU A 154 -1.16 -5.38 0.98
CA LEU A 154 -1.66 -5.25 -0.39
C LEU A 154 -0.55 -5.52 -1.42
N GLY A 155 0.67 -5.07 -1.14
CA GLY A 155 1.85 -5.35 -1.97
C GLY A 155 2.20 -6.82 -2.02
N THR A 156 2.15 -7.52 -0.89
CA THR A 156 2.40 -8.96 -0.80
C THR A 156 1.40 -9.76 -1.63
N ILE A 157 0.13 -9.36 -1.63
CA ILE A 157 -0.90 -10.09 -2.40
C ILE A 157 -0.76 -9.79 -3.90
N ALA A 158 -0.47 -8.54 -4.28
CA ALA A 158 -0.14 -8.21 -5.66
C ALA A 158 1.10 -8.99 -6.15
N PHE A 159 2.11 -9.12 -5.28
CA PHE A 159 3.30 -9.93 -5.55
C PHE A 159 2.95 -11.41 -5.71
N ALA A 160 2.19 -12.00 -4.78
CA ALA A 160 1.75 -13.39 -4.85
C ALA A 160 0.93 -13.68 -6.11
N GLY A 161 0.01 -12.78 -6.49
CA GLY A 161 -0.75 -12.89 -7.72
C GLY A 161 0.15 -12.89 -8.96
N ASN A 162 1.10 -11.97 -9.04
CA ASN A 162 2.07 -11.93 -10.15
C ASN A 162 2.97 -13.17 -10.19
N MET A 163 3.38 -13.69 -9.02
CA MET A 163 4.16 -14.93 -8.90
C MET A 163 3.37 -16.15 -9.37
N MET A 164 2.10 -16.24 -9.00
CA MET A 164 1.20 -17.30 -9.43
C MET A 164 1.03 -17.27 -10.95
N TYR A 165 0.73 -16.10 -11.52
CA TYR A 165 0.63 -15.92 -12.96
C TYR A 165 1.95 -16.29 -13.68
N TYR A 166 3.10 -15.82 -13.17
CA TYR A 166 4.40 -16.12 -13.77
C TYR A 166 4.71 -17.62 -13.73
N SER A 167 4.41 -18.28 -12.60
CA SER A 167 4.57 -19.73 -12.42
C SER A 167 3.71 -20.53 -13.39
N LEU A 168 2.45 -20.13 -13.58
CA LEU A 168 1.54 -20.75 -14.54
C LEU A 168 2.02 -20.63 -15.98
N ARG A 169 2.66 -19.50 -16.33
CA ARG A 169 3.16 -19.27 -17.70
C ARG A 169 4.48 -20.00 -18.00
N HIS A 170 5.35 -20.18 -17.01
CA HIS A 170 6.71 -20.72 -17.21
C HIS A 170 6.90 -22.14 -16.68
N GLY A 171 5.83 -22.83 -16.29
CA GLY A 171 5.87 -24.25 -15.95
C GLY A 171 6.60 -24.60 -14.65
N GLY A 172 6.70 -23.68 -13.68
CA GLY A 172 7.19 -24.00 -12.34
C GLY A 172 7.87 -22.86 -11.55
N PRO A 173 8.25 -23.14 -10.28
CA PRO A 173 8.82 -22.14 -9.35
C PRO A 173 10.34 -21.90 -9.51
N SER A 174 11.07 -22.74 -10.24
CA SER A 174 12.52 -22.61 -10.41
C SER A 174 13.00 -21.32 -11.11
N PRO A 175 12.34 -20.78 -12.16
CA PRO A 175 12.69 -19.48 -12.73
C PRO A 175 12.32 -18.30 -11.83
N VAL A 176 11.30 -18.47 -10.97
CA VAL A 176 10.86 -17.45 -10.01
C VAL A 176 11.93 -17.20 -8.96
N LEU A 177 12.49 -18.27 -8.37
CA LEU A 177 13.50 -18.15 -7.32
C LEU A 177 14.77 -17.48 -7.87
N LYS A 178 15.22 -17.88 -9.07
CA LYS A 178 16.37 -17.26 -9.75
C LYS A 178 16.12 -15.78 -10.05
N ALA A 179 14.93 -15.42 -10.50
CA ALA A 179 14.56 -14.01 -10.72
C ALA A 179 14.56 -13.23 -9.41
N LEU A 180 14.06 -13.81 -8.31
CA LEU A 180 14.07 -13.18 -6.99
C LEU A 180 15.50 -12.86 -6.54
N PHE A 181 16.40 -13.84 -6.57
CA PHE A 181 17.81 -13.66 -6.18
C PHE A 181 18.53 -12.61 -7.03
N HIS A 182 18.32 -12.60 -8.35
CA HIS A 182 18.93 -11.60 -9.22
C HIS A 182 18.43 -10.18 -8.99
N THR A 183 17.24 -10.02 -8.42
CA THR A 183 16.66 -8.70 -8.18
C THR A 183 16.89 -8.19 -6.77
N LEU A 184 17.28 -9.07 -5.84
CA LEU A 184 17.70 -8.69 -4.49
C LEU A 184 19.12 -8.09 -4.44
N THR A 185 20.00 -8.44 -5.38
CA THR A 185 21.39 -7.92 -5.42
C THR A 185 21.51 -6.40 -5.62
N PRO A 186 20.72 -5.72 -6.49
CA PRO A 186 20.75 -4.26 -6.53
C PRO A 186 20.09 -3.63 -5.30
N VAL A 187 19.11 -4.28 -4.68
CA VAL A 187 18.37 -3.73 -3.53
C VAL A 187 19.29 -3.48 -2.32
N THR A 188 20.29 -4.33 -2.10
CA THR A 188 21.26 -4.16 -1.01
C THR A 188 22.23 -2.99 -1.21
N ALA A 189 22.53 -2.58 -2.45
CA ALA A 189 23.32 -1.38 -2.69
C ALA A 189 22.52 -0.10 -2.37
N TRP A 190 21.21 -0.12 -2.61
CA TRP A 190 20.32 1.01 -2.35
C TRP A 190 19.94 1.16 -0.88
N THR A 191 19.98 0.10 -0.06
CA THR A 191 19.78 0.22 1.40
C THR A 191 20.89 1.05 2.04
N ALA A 192 22.12 0.97 1.54
CA ALA A 192 23.22 1.82 1.99
C ALA A 192 22.99 3.30 1.62
N ALA A 193 22.56 3.59 0.39
CA ALA A 193 22.21 4.95 -0.03
C ALA A 193 21.00 5.52 0.73
N ALA A 194 20.01 4.67 1.04
CA ALA A 194 18.86 5.03 1.87
C ALA A 194 19.30 5.39 3.29
N ALA A 195 20.22 4.63 3.88
CA ALA A 195 20.79 4.92 5.19
C ALA A 195 21.53 6.27 5.20
N SER A 196 22.27 6.61 4.13
CA SER A 196 22.91 7.92 3.98
C SER A 196 21.90 9.07 3.87
N LEU A 197 20.79 8.88 3.13
CA LEU A 197 19.71 9.86 3.03
C LEU A 197 18.99 10.07 4.36
N VAL A 198 18.79 9.01 5.14
CA VAL A 198 18.23 9.09 6.50
C VAL A 198 19.19 9.84 7.44
N SER A 199 20.50 9.62 7.31
CA SER A 199 21.51 10.37 8.08
C SER A 199 21.50 11.86 7.75
N ILE A 200 21.35 12.23 6.47
CA ILE A 200 21.21 13.64 6.04
C ILE A 200 19.90 14.24 6.56
N ALA A 201 18.81 13.48 6.54
CA ALA A 201 17.52 13.86 7.13
C ALA A 201 17.55 13.97 8.66
N SER A 202 18.64 13.61 9.34
CA SER A 202 18.80 13.86 10.78
C SER A 202 19.12 15.33 11.10
N LYS A 203 19.65 16.10 10.14
CA LYS A 203 20.00 17.53 10.36
C LYS A 203 18.74 18.42 10.38
N ARG A 204 18.13 18.57 11.57
CA ARG A 204 16.90 19.35 11.82
C ARG A 204 16.86 20.74 11.18
N GLN A 205 17.96 21.50 11.21
CA GLN A 205 17.98 22.88 10.70
C GLN A 205 17.81 22.96 9.17
N LEU A 206 18.49 22.09 8.43
CA LEU A 206 18.37 22.02 6.97
C LEU A 206 16.95 21.60 6.57
N LEU A 207 16.41 20.62 7.29
CA LEU A 207 15.06 20.13 7.10
C LEU A 207 14.00 21.22 7.29
N HIS A 208 14.17 22.06 8.30
CA HIS A 208 13.26 23.18 8.55
C HIS A 208 13.31 24.23 7.43
N GLN A 209 14.50 24.55 6.93
CA GLN A 209 14.69 25.49 5.81
C GLN A 209 14.04 24.95 4.52
N VAL A 210 14.32 23.69 4.18
CA VAL A 210 13.77 23.03 2.99
C VAL A 210 12.25 22.87 3.09
N ALA A 211 11.73 22.43 4.24
CA ALA A 211 10.29 22.30 4.44
C ALA A 211 9.57 23.64 4.30
N LYS A 212 10.12 24.72 4.88
CA LYS A 212 9.57 26.08 4.76
C LYS A 212 9.59 26.59 3.33
N ALA A 213 10.67 26.34 2.58
CA ALA A 213 10.81 26.75 1.19
C ALA A 213 9.82 26.03 0.27
N ILE A 214 9.54 24.74 0.52
CA ILE A 214 8.70 23.92 -0.37
C ILE A 214 7.21 24.04 -0.04
N LEU A 215 6.82 23.99 1.23
CA LEU A 215 5.40 24.01 1.62
C LEU A 215 4.81 25.42 1.69
N GLY A 216 5.66 26.45 1.75
CA GLY A 216 5.24 27.78 2.15
C GLY A 216 4.89 27.84 3.64
N SER A 217 4.86 29.07 4.18
CA SER A 217 4.67 29.31 5.62
C SER A 217 3.32 28.79 6.15
N SER A 218 2.27 28.84 5.34
CA SER A 218 0.90 28.54 5.78
C SER A 218 0.59 27.04 5.92
N LEU A 219 1.10 26.18 5.03
CA LEU A 219 0.91 24.72 5.15
C LEU A 219 1.86 24.14 6.22
N PHE A 220 3.07 24.67 6.30
CA PHE A 220 4.04 24.28 7.32
C PHE A 220 3.49 24.48 8.73
N HIS A 221 2.85 25.63 8.98
CA HIS A 221 2.23 25.91 10.27
C HIS A 221 1.08 24.94 10.59
N ARG A 222 0.28 24.55 9.59
CA ARG A 222 -0.81 23.57 9.80
C ARG A 222 -0.29 22.18 10.16
N LEU A 223 0.83 21.75 9.56
CA LEU A 223 1.46 20.48 9.92
C LEU A 223 1.98 20.50 11.36
N LEU A 224 2.63 21.59 11.76
CA LEU A 224 3.10 21.76 13.14
C LEU A 224 1.94 21.75 14.15
N ILE A 225 0.83 22.44 13.86
CA ILE A 225 -0.37 22.44 14.72
C ILE A 225 -0.94 21.03 14.90
N ARG A 226 -0.88 20.19 13.85
CA ARG A 226 -1.37 18.80 13.93
C ARG A 226 -0.41 17.86 14.66
N GLY A 227 0.71 18.35 15.20
CA GLY A 227 1.66 17.56 15.97
C GLY A 227 2.43 16.54 15.13
N VAL A 228 2.44 16.68 13.80
CA VAL A 228 3.25 15.82 12.93
C VAL A 228 4.71 16.16 13.19
N SER A 229 5.48 15.18 13.68
CA SER A 229 6.91 15.39 13.87
C SER A 229 7.57 15.61 12.52
N LEU A 230 8.32 16.70 12.40
CA LEU A 230 9.09 17.02 11.19
C LEU A 230 10.02 15.86 10.78
N SER A 231 10.54 15.11 11.77
CA SER A 231 11.39 13.95 11.53
C SER A 231 10.62 12.78 10.89
N GLN A 232 9.35 12.57 11.26
CA GLN A 232 8.51 11.52 10.68
C GLN A 232 8.19 11.83 9.22
N TRP A 233 7.77 13.08 8.95
CA TRP A 233 7.52 13.54 7.57
C TRP A 233 8.76 13.46 6.68
N ALA A 234 9.93 13.82 7.22
CA ALA A 234 11.19 13.71 6.50
C ALA A 234 11.52 12.26 6.15
N LEU A 235 11.35 11.35 7.12
CA LEU A 235 11.66 9.95 6.98
C LEU A 235 10.68 9.26 6.01
N SER A 236 9.39 9.55 6.09
CA SER A 236 8.40 9.04 5.13
C SER A 236 8.66 9.57 3.71
N SER A 237 9.04 10.85 3.56
CA SER A 237 9.46 11.41 2.26
C SER A 237 10.68 10.71 1.69
N ALA A 238 11.70 10.44 2.52
CA ALA A 238 12.90 9.72 2.11
C ALA A 238 12.57 8.27 1.70
N CYS A 239 11.74 7.56 2.46
CA CYS A 239 11.28 6.23 2.10
C CYS A 239 10.52 6.20 0.77
N ILE A 240 9.62 7.16 0.53
CA ILE A 240 8.90 7.31 -0.75
C ILE A 240 9.90 7.52 -1.89
N PHE A 241 10.86 8.43 -1.72
CA PHE A 241 11.86 8.72 -2.74
C PHE A 241 12.70 7.49 -3.09
N VAL A 242 13.26 6.83 -2.08
CA VAL A 242 14.10 5.63 -2.26
C VAL A 242 13.31 4.51 -2.93
N ALA A 243 12.11 4.19 -2.44
CA ALA A 243 11.26 3.15 -3.02
C ALA A 243 10.91 3.43 -4.48
N SER A 244 10.66 4.70 -4.81
CA SER A 244 10.39 5.13 -6.18
C SER A 244 11.59 4.92 -7.11
N ILE A 245 12.80 5.27 -6.65
CA ILE A 245 14.03 5.05 -7.40
C ILE A 245 14.30 3.56 -7.59
N LEU A 246 14.12 2.76 -6.54
CA LEU A 246 14.25 1.29 -6.59
C LEU A 246 13.33 0.66 -7.63
N VAL A 247 12.05 1.03 -7.66
CA VAL A 247 11.12 0.52 -8.68
C VAL A 247 11.59 0.92 -10.07
N ARG A 248 12.03 2.16 -10.25
CA ARG A 248 12.44 2.68 -11.56
C ARG A 248 13.70 1.99 -12.11
N THR A 249 14.65 1.67 -11.24
CA THR A 249 15.90 0.97 -11.60
C THR A 249 15.68 -0.52 -11.81
N ALA A 250 14.72 -1.13 -11.11
CA ALA A 250 14.35 -2.54 -11.29
C ALA A 250 13.39 -2.79 -12.47
N THR A 251 12.64 -1.77 -12.90
CA THR A 251 11.67 -1.83 -14.02
C THR A 251 12.21 -2.45 -15.32
N PRO A 252 13.41 -2.09 -15.85
CA PRO A 252 13.84 -2.56 -17.18
C PRO A 252 14.13 -4.06 -17.23
N TRP A 253 14.26 -4.75 -16.08
CA TRP A 253 14.64 -6.16 -16.03
C TRP A 253 13.45 -7.12 -16.09
N LYS A 254 12.33 -6.77 -15.45
CA LYS A 254 11.19 -7.69 -15.23
C LYS A 254 9.81 -7.03 -15.30
N GLY A 255 9.74 -5.77 -15.75
CA GLY A 255 8.51 -5.01 -15.86
C GLY A 255 8.15 -4.24 -14.59
N VAL A 256 7.36 -3.18 -14.78
CA VAL A 256 6.98 -2.20 -13.74
C VAL A 256 6.23 -2.84 -12.58
N VAL A 257 5.27 -3.73 -12.88
CA VAL A 257 4.38 -4.35 -11.87
C VAL A 257 5.17 -5.28 -10.94
N TRP A 258 6.12 -6.04 -11.50
CA TRP A 258 6.96 -6.96 -10.73
C TRP A 258 7.89 -6.21 -9.76
N ALA A 259 8.58 -5.19 -10.26
CA ALA A 259 9.47 -4.34 -9.45
C ALA A 259 8.72 -3.69 -8.28
N THR A 260 7.53 -3.15 -8.55
CA THR A 260 6.67 -2.50 -7.54
C THR A 260 6.19 -3.49 -6.49
N SER A 261 5.77 -4.67 -6.92
CA SER A 261 5.31 -5.72 -6.03
C SER A 261 6.42 -6.21 -5.10
N LEU A 262 7.66 -6.35 -5.61
CA LEU A 262 8.82 -6.71 -4.80
C LEU A 262 9.17 -5.62 -3.77
N VAL A 263 9.24 -4.36 -4.20
CA VAL A 263 9.53 -3.24 -3.29
C VAL A 263 8.45 -3.11 -2.21
N GLY A 264 7.17 -3.28 -2.58
CA GLY A 264 6.06 -3.30 -1.64
C GLY A 264 6.13 -4.47 -0.64
N PHE A 265 6.47 -5.66 -1.13
CA PHE A 265 6.68 -6.85 -0.29
C PHE A 265 7.81 -6.64 0.72
N LEU A 266 8.99 -6.18 0.27
CA LEU A 266 10.12 -5.89 1.17
C LEU A 266 9.78 -4.77 2.16
N GLY A 267 9.07 -3.73 1.69
CA GLY A 267 8.59 -2.65 2.53
C GLY A 267 7.61 -3.08 3.62
N SER A 268 6.88 -4.18 3.42
CA SER A 268 5.88 -4.70 4.36
C SER A 268 6.42 -5.02 5.75
N PHE A 269 7.72 -5.34 5.82
CA PHE A 269 8.42 -5.68 7.07
C PHE A 269 8.90 -4.45 7.84
N THR A 270 8.73 -3.25 7.28
CA THR A 270 9.16 -1.98 7.89
C THR A 270 7.98 -1.22 8.50
N PRO A 271 8.21 -0.35 9.50
CA PRO A 271 7.16 0.56 10.00
C PRO A 271 6.72 1.59 8.94
N TRP A 272 7.54 1.83 7.93
CA TRP A 272 7.30 2.78 6.84
C TRP A 272 6.63 2.14 5.62
N ALA A 273 5.98 0.97 5.80
CA ALA A 273 5.41 0.20 4.70
C ALA A 273 4.48 1.02 3.79
N ALA A 274 3.64 1.90 4.36
CA ALA A 274 2.74 2.76 3.58
C ALA A 274 3.51 3.77 2.70
N ALA A 275 4.56 4.38 3.24
CA ALA A 275 5.42 5.32 2.54
C ALA A 275 6.21 4.61 1.42
N ILE A 276 6.79 3.44 1.71
CA ILE A 276 7.49 2.62 0.71
C ILE A 276 6.54 2.20 -0.41
N TYR A 277 5.34 1.76 -0.06
CA TYR A 277 4.33 1.37 -1.03
C TYR A 277 3.97 2.54 -1.95
N LEU A 278 3.71 3.72 -1.37
CA LEU A 278 3.42 4.93 -2.13
C LEU A 278 4.57 5.34 -3.06
N GLY A 279 5.80 5.26 -2.57
CA GLY A 279 6.98 5.43 -3.41
C GLY A 279 7.04 4.42 -4.56
N ALA A 280 6.70 3.17 -4.31
CA ALA A 280 6.66 2.17 -5.37
C ALA A 280 5.70 2.58 -6.50
N PHE A 281 4.51 3.13 -6.20
CA PHE A 281 3.57 3.65 -7.21
C PHE A 281 4.12 4.86 -7.97
N ILE A 282 4.73 5.82 -7.27
CA ILE A 282 5.35 6.98 -7.93
C ILE A 282 6.48 6.51 -8.85
N GLY A 283 7.24 5.50 -8.45
CA GLY A 283 8.28 4.88 -9.27
C GLY A 283 7.76 4.21 -10.56
N MET A 284 6.49 3.80 -10.60
CA MET A 284 5.84 3.25 -11.79
C MET A 284 5.50 4.31 -12.86
N THR A 285 5.60 5.60 -12.54
CA THR A 285 5.29 6.66 -13.51
C THR A 285 6.23 6.59 -14.71
N GLY A 286 5.65 6.73 -15.91
CA GLY A 286 6.34 6.47 -17.18
C GLY A 286 7.64 7.24 -17.34
N ARG A 287 8.62 6.63 -18.04
CA ARG A 287 9.94 7.24 -18.25
C ARG A 287 9.90 8.52 -19.08
N ALA A 288 8.93 8.62 -19.99
CA ALA A 288 8.86 9.68 -20.99
C ALA A 288 8.71 11.10 -20.42
N ASN A 289 8.05 11.28 -19.26
CA ASN A 289 7.76 12.61 -18.70
C ASN A 289 8.54 12.94 -17.42
N PHE A 290 9.64 12.22 -17.17
CA PHE A 290 10.34 12.36 -15.89
C PHE A 290 11.20 13.62 -15.82
N LYS A 291 10.63 14.65 -15.22
CA LYS A 291 11.39 15.79 -14.69
C LYS A 291 11.62 15.55 -13.21
N LEU A 292 12.89 15.56 -12.79
CA LEU A 292 13.30 15.38 -11.39
C LEU A 292 12.47 16.27 -10.44
N ARG A 293 12.20 17.51 -10.85
CA ARG A 293 11.35 18.46 -10.10
C ARG A 293 9.94 17.94 -9.83
N ASN A 294 9.26 17.38 -10.83
CA ASN A 294 7.89 16.86 -10.68
C ASN A 294 7.87 15.64 -9.78
N PHE A 295 8.89 14.80 -9.89
CA PHE A 295 9.07 13.62 -9.06
C PHE A 295 9.29 13.95 -7.58
N LEU A 296 10.15 14.94 -7.28
CA LEU A 296 10.33 15.48 -5.93
C LEU A 296 9.03 16.08 -5.41
N GLY A 297 8.33 16.87 -6.23
CA GLY A 297 7.02 17.42 -5.88
C GLY A 297 6.00 16.35 -5.52
N ALA A 298 5.88 15.30 -6.35
CA ALA A 298 4.98 14.18 -6.11
C ALA A 298 5.34 13.43 -4.81
N THR A 299 6.62 13.22 -4.54
CA THR A 299 7.10 12.54 -3.32
C THR A 299 6.74 13.33 -2.07
N LEU A 300 7.02 14.63 -2.05
CA LEU A 300 6.77 15.50 -0.89
C LEU A 300 5.28 15.71 -0.64
N LEU A 301 4.50 15.91 -1.70
CA LEU A 301 3.05 16.03 -1.61
C LEU A 301 2.42 14.74 -1.08
N SER A 302 2.87 13.59 -1.61
CA SER A 302 2.40 12.27 -1.20
C SER A 302 2.72 11.97 0.27
N SER A 303 3.94 12.31 0.71
CA SER A 303 4.33 12.25 2.11
C SER A 303 3.45 13.13 3.00
N MET A 304 3.25 14.39 2.60
CA MET A 304 2.41 15.33 3.34
C MET A 304 0.97 14.81 3.50
N LEU A 305 0.37 14.32 2.42
CA LEU A 305 -0.99 13.79 2.44
C LEU A 305 -1.10 12.49 3.25
N LEU A 306 -0.05 11.66 3.25
CA LEU A 306 0.01 10.45 4.08
C LEU A 306 -0.04 10.81 5.58
N GLU A 307 0.77 11.78 6.00
CA GLU A 307 0.83 12.22 7.41
C GLU A 307 -0.42 13.02 7.84
N LEU A 308 -1.04 13.77 6.92
CA LEU A 308 -2.25 14.54 7.22
C LEU A 308 -3.48 13.67 7.48
N GLY A 309 -3.45 12.38 7.09
CA GLY A 309 -4.53 11.43 7.35
C GLY A 309 -5.88 11.83 6.76
N LEU A 310 -5.89 12.63 5.68
CA LEU A 310 -7.08 13.33 5.17
C LEU A 310 -8.22 12.40 4.68
N LEU A 311 -7.91 11.19 4.23
CA LEU A 311 -8.92 10.24 3.74
C LEU A 311 -9.15 9.14 4.77
N PRO A 312 -10.36 8.64 5.04
CA PRO A 312 -10.55 7.45 5.86
C PRO A 312 -10.17 6.17 5.07
N GLY A 313 -9.77 5.12 5.79
CA GLY A 313 -9.50 3.81 5.20
C GLY A 313 -8.14 3.66 4.51
N PHE A 314 -7.50 2.51 4.71
CA PHE A 314 -6.13 2.28 4.26
C PHE A 314 -6.01 2.14 2.72
N GLY A 315 -6.96 1.42 2.10
CA GLY A 315 -6.97 1.22 0.64
C GLY A 315 -7.29 2.48 -0.16
N GLY A 316 -8.27 3.27 0.29
CA GLY A 316 -8.66 4.53 -0.36
C GLY A 316 -7.58 5.59 -0.29
N ARG A 317 -6.90 5.74 0.87
CA ARG A 317 -5.72 6.60 1.02
C ARG A 317 -4.67 6.27 -0.04
N LEU A 318 -4.24 5.01 -0.10
CA LEU A 318 -3.18 4.61 -1.01
C LEU A 318 -3.59 4.71 -2.47
N GLY A 319 -4.82 4.32 -2.82
CA GLY A 319 -5.34 4.45 -4.18
C GLY A 319 -5.38 5.90 -4.66
N PHE A 320 -5.88 6.81 -3.83
CA PHE A 320 -5.90 8.24 -4.13
C PHE A 320 -4.49 8.85 -4.21
N LEU A 321 -3.60 8.49 -3.28
CA LEU A 321 -2.22 8.98 -3.29
C LEU A 321 -1.45 8.47 -4.52
N ALA A 322 -1.64 7.21 -4.90
CA ALA A 322 -1.11 6.66 -6.13
C ALA A 322 -1.68 7.38 -7.36
N PHE A 323 -3.00 7.64 -7.39
CA PHE A 323 -3.64 8.39 -8.46
C PHE A 323 -3.04 9.79 -8.61
N LEU A 324 -2.89 10.53 -7.50
CA LEU A 324 -2.27 11.85 -7.51
C LEU A 324 -0.82 11.76 -7.95
N GLY A 325 -0.02 10.87 -7.37
CA GLY A 325 1.39 10.70 -7.71
C GLY A 325 1.60 10.45 -9.20
N VAL A 326 0.73 9.64 -9.82
CA VAL A 326 0.78 9.35 -11.26
C VAL A 326 0.24 10.50 -12.10
N SER A 327 -0.78 11.20 -11.62
CA SER A 327 -1.36 12.34 -12.35
C SER A 327 -0.45 13.57 -12.36
N PHE A 328 0.34 13.78 -11.31
CA PHE A 328 1.34 14.86 -11.22
C PHE A 328 2.67 14.51 -11.89
N GLY A 329 2.97 13.22 -12.08
CA GLY A 329 4.18 12.75 -12.75
C GLY A 329 4.11 12.74 -14.28
N LEU A 330 2.91 12.91 -14.85
CA LEU A 330 2.65 13.08 -16.28
C LEU A 330 2.61 14.55 -16.67
#